data_AF-A0A955U3D4-F1
#
_entry.id   AF-A0A955U3D4-F1
#
_cell.length_a   1.000
_cell.length_b   1.000
_cell.length_c   1.000
_cell.angle_alpha   90.00
_cell.angle_beta   90.00
_cell.angle_gamma   90.00
#
_symmetry.space_group_name_H-M   'P 1'
#
loop_
_entity.id
_entity.type
_entity.pdbx_description
1 polymer ?
#
loop_
_entity_poly.entity_id
_entity_poly.type
_entity_poly.pdbx_seq_one_letter_code
_entity_poly.pdbx_strand_id
1 'polypeptide(L)'
;ANVVRWEMRTRPFLRTAEFLWQEGHTAHATADEAVEETVRMLDVYAEFASEILAVPVIKGRKSARERFAGAVDTYCIEAMMQDGWALQAGTSHFLGQNFAKAFDVTFQNVNGEREHVWATSWGVSTRLIGALVMAHSDDQGLVLPPRIAPVQVVIIPVYKGDDKAVVMEAVDALFATLKGRFRVKVDDRDNLRPGAKYFEWEQKGVPLRLEIGPRDVAKGQAFAKRRTGGDKFAVPFASAEAVVAEVLEGIQEQLLDAATAARDARTHDVTSYEQFKADLVSKSGFYRVPWGGDDADEGRVKDETRATLRCIPLEQPSVEGLTCPITGKPAHQWAIFARAY
;
A
#
# COMPACT_ATOMS: atom_id res chain seq x y z
N ALA A 1 2.56 11.35 15.31
CA ALA A 1 3.81 11.77 16.00
C ALA A 1 5.01 11.37 15.14
N ASN A 2 6.21 11.85 15.45
CA ASN A 2 7.47 11.31 14.95
C ASN A 2 8.07 10.34 15.99
N VAL A 3 8.76 9.30 15.51
CA VAL A 3 9.53 8.37 16.35
C VAL A 3 10.96 8.35 15.87
N VAL A 4 11.90 8.31 16.81
CA VAL A 4 13.34 8.19 16.54
C VAL A 4 13.83 6.80 16.90
N ARG A 5 14.47 6.11 15.94
CA ARG A 5 15.18 4.84 16.14
C ARG A 5 16.55 4.96 15.51
N TRP A 6 17.62 4.67 16.26
CA TRP A 6 18.98 4.78 15.76
C TRP A 6 19.35 3.60 14.84
N GLU A 7 18.77 3.57 13.64
CA GLU A 7 18.93 2.51 12.64
C GLU A 7 20.34 2.54 12.02
N MET A 8 21.01 1.37 11.95
CA MET A 8 22.37 1.28 11.37
C MET A 8 22.42 1.57 9.87
N ARG A 9 21.32 1.36 9.13
CA ARG A 9 21.23 1.59 7.68
C ARG A 9 19.87 2.15 7.33
N THR A 10 19.86 3.34 6.73
CA THR A 10 18.62 4.01 6.34
C THR A 10 18.27 3.75 4.87
N ARG A 11 16.97 3.61 4.58
CA ARG A 11 16.37 3.65 3.25
C ARG A 11 15.18 4.61 3.31
N PRO A 12 15.12 5.68 2.48
CA PRO A 12 14.04 6.66 2.53
C PRO A 12 12.66 6.00 2.58
N PHE A 13 11.80 6.50 3.47
CA PHE A 13 10.47 5.97 3.82
C PHE A 13 10.47 4.58 4.48
N LEU A 14 11.22 3.62 3.97
CA LEU A 14 11.16 2.23 4.43
C LEU A 14 11.78 2.01 5.81
N ARG A 15 12.88 2.71 6.08
CA ARG A 15 13.65 2.63 7.32
C ARG A 15 14.46 3.91 7.49
N THR A 16 13.98 4.84 8.30
CA THR A 16 14.66 6.12 8.57
C THR A 16 14.92 6.26 10.06
N ALA A 17 15.93 7.06 10.42
CA ALA A 17 16.26 7.29 11.83
C ALA A 17 15.15 8.05 12.56
N GLU A 18 14.42 8.91 11.84
CA GLU A 18 13.19 9.55 12.26
C GLU A 18 12.11 9.23 11.23
N PHE A 19 10.92 8.83 11.67
CA PHE A 19 9.77 8.62 10.78
C PHE A 19 8.49 9.12 11.42
N LEU A 20 7.59 9.65 10.58
CA LEU A 20 6.23 9.97 10.99
C LEU A 20 5.43 8.67 11.07
N TRP A 21 4.68 8.55 12.15
CA TRP A 21 3.78 7.42 12.35
C TRP A 21 2.50 7.84 13.05
N GLN A 22 1.51 6.96 12.91
CA GLN A 22 0.34 6.92 13.75
C GLN A 22 0.46 5.66 14.61
N GLU A 23 0.25 5.84 15.91
CA GLU A 23 0.12 4.76 16.87
C GLU A 23 -1.20 4.92 17.63
N GLY A 24 -1.92 3.82 17.81
CA GLY A 24 -3.12 3.75 18.61
C GLY A 24 -2.87 2.81 19.77
N HIS A 25 -3.39 3.15 20.94
CA HIS A 25 -3.33 2.32 22.15
C HIS A 25 -4.71 2.36 22.79
N THR A 26 -5.27 1.20 23.08
CA THR A 26 -6.61 1.08 23.66
C THR A 26 -6.61 0.11 24.84
N ALA A 27 -7.57 0.28 25.74
CA ALA A 27 -7.77 -0.53 26.93
C ALA A 27 -9.24 -0.94 27.03
N HIS A 28 -9.49 -2.23 27.18
CA HIS A 28 -10.81 -2.85 27.11
C HIS A 28 -11.11 -3.62 28.39
N ALA A 29 -12.39 -3.80 28.69
CA ALA A 29 -12.84 -4.59 29.83
C ALA A 29 -12.68 -6.09 29.57
N THR A 30 -12.85 -6.52 28.32
CA THR A 30 -12.80 -7.95 27.94
C THR A 30 -11.76 -8.25 26.86
N ALA A 31 -11.35 -9.53 26.78
CA ALA A 31 -10.46 -10.01 25.72
C ALA A 31 -11.11 -9.91 24.33
N ASP A 32 -12.41 -10.19 24.25
CA ASP A 32 -13.14 -10.21 22.97
C ASP A 32 -13.22 -8.81 22.37
N GLU A 33 -13.53 -7.77 23.15
CA GLU A 33 -13.50 -6.37 22.70
C GLU A 33 -12.10 -5.95 22.21
N ALA A 34 -11.05 -6.39 22.91
CA ALA A 34 -9.68 -6.11 22.50
C ALA A 34 -9.30 -6.82 21.19
N VAL A 35 -9.75 -8.06 20.98
CA VAL A 35 -9.53 -8.76 19.70
C VAL A 35 -10.33 -8.11 18.58
N GLU A 36 -11.58 -7.72 18.82
CA GLU A 36 -12.42 -6.98 17.86
C GLU A 36 -11.75 -5.67 17.42
N GLU A 37 -11.26 -4.87 18.38
CA GLU A 37 -10.51 -3.64 18.10
C GLU A 37 -9.25 -3.92 17.26
N THR A 38 -8.53 -4.98 17.61
CA THR A 38 -7.29 -5.38 16.91
C THR A 38 -7.58 -5.72 15.44
N VAL A 39 -8.64 -6.50 15.18
CA VAL A 39 -9.03 -6.89 13.81
C VAL A 39 -9.62 -5.70 13.05
N ARG A 40 -10.46 -4.88 13.69
CA ARG A 40 -11.00 -3.65 13.08
C ARG A 40 -9.89 -2.75 12.55
N MET A 41 -8.84 -2.53 13.35
CA MET A 41 -7.73 -1.68 12.92
C MET A 41 -6.84 -2.33 11.84
N LEU A 42 -6.73 -3.66 11.84
CA LEU A 42 -6.12 -4.38 10.73
C LEU A 42 -6.88 -4.13 9.42
N ASP A 43 -8.21 -4.18 9.46
CA ASP A 43 -9.07 -3.98 8.29
C ASP A 43 -9.00 -2.53 7.79
N VAL A 44 -9.01 -1.54 8.69
CA VAL A 44 -8.80 -0.12 8.31
C VAL A 44 -7.47 0.07 7.57
N TYR A 45 -6.40 -0.58 8.03
CA TYR A 45 -5.11 -0.50 7.33
C TYR A 45 -5.10 -1.26 6.01
N ALA A 46 -5.78 -2.40 5.93
CA ALA A 46 -5.90 -3.15 4.69
C ALA A 46 -6.66 -2.35 3.63
N GLU A 47 -7.81 -1.76 4.01
CA GLU A 47 -8.63 -0.90 3.16
C GLU A 47 -7.84 0.34 2.73
N PHE A 48 -7.13 1.00 3.65
CA PHE A 48 -6.30 2.15 3.26
C PHE A 48 -5.22 1.76 2.23
N ALA A 49 -4.56 0.61 2.42
CA ALA A 49 -3.55 0.12 1.48
C ALA A 49 -4.14 -0.23 0.11
N SER A 50 -5.23 -1.00 0.05
CA SER A 50 -5.84 -1.40 -1.22
C SER A 50 -6.61 -0.26 -1.89
N GLU A 51 -7.49 0.40 -1.15
CA GLU A 51 -8.45 1.34 -1.71
C GLU A 51 -7.85 2.72 -1.96
N ILE A 52 -6.94 3.18 -1.11
CA ILE A 52 -6.36 4.53 -1.26
C ILE A 52 -5.02 4.46 -2.00
N LEU A 53 -4.15 3.52 -1.62
CA LEU A 53 -2.82 3.40 -2.21
C LEU A 53 -2.77 2.46 -3.43
N ALA A 54 -3.86 1.77 -3.76
CA ALA A 54 -3.87 0.76 -4.82
C ALA A 54 -2.82 -0.34 -4.63
N VAL A 55 -2.45 -0.65 -3.38
CA VAL A 55 -1.44 -1.67 -3.04
C VAL A 55 -2.15 -2.89 -2.43
N PRO A 56 -2.13 -4.05 -3.10
CA PRO A 56 -2.76 -5.26 -2.58
C PRO A 56 -1.96 -5.83 -1.41
N VAL A 57 -2.67 -6.23 -0.36
CA VAL A 57 -2.08 -6.77 0.87
C VAL A 57 -2.70 -8.10 1.27
N ILE A 58 -1.94 -8.91 2.01
CA ILE A 58 -2.42 -10.13 2.66
C ILE A 58 -2.59 -9.82 4.16
N LYS A 59 -3.83 -9.95 4.65
CA LYS A 59 -4.12 -9.90 6.09
C LYS A 59 -3.71 -11.22 6.74
N GLY A 60 -2.93 -11.16 7.81
CA GLY A 60 -2.48 -12.36 8.50
C GLY A 60 -2.01 -12.12 9.93
N ARG A 61 -1.64 -13.20 10.60
CA ARG A 61 -1.00 -13.21 11.92
C ARG A 61 0.50 -13.49 11.78
N LYS A 62 1.32 -12.92 12.65
CA LYS A 62 2.73 -13.29 12.80
C LYS A 62 2.86 -14.63 13.51
N SER A 63 3.93 -15.36 13.22
CA SER A 63 4.32 -16.51 14.03
C SER A 63 4.72 -16.05 15.45
N ALA A 64 4.82 -17.00 16.39
CA ALA A 64 5.28 -16.70 17.74
C ALA A 64 6.68 -16.07 17.77
N ARG A 65 7.53 -16.41 16.79
CA ARG A 65 8.88 -15.86 16.62
C ARG A 65 8.89 -14.40 16.12
N GLU A 66 7.94 -14.03 15.25
CA GLU A 66 7.93 -12.71 14.59
C GLU A 66 6.86 -11.75 15.17
N ARG A 67 6.07 -12.18 16.17
CA ARG A 67 5.12 -11.30 16.86
C ARG A 67 5.84 -10.25 17.71
N PHE A 68 5.14 -9.15 18.00
CA PHE A 68 5.68 -8.11 18.89
C PHE A 68 5.94 -8.67 20.29
N ALA A 69 7.12 -8.35 20.84
CA ALA A 69 7.49 -8.79 22.18
C ALA A 69 6.50 -8.24 23.22
N GLY A 70 5.88 -9.14 23.98
CA GLY A 70 4.85 -8.80 24.96
C GLY A 70 3.42 -8.83 24.42
N ALA A 71 3.21 -9.02 23.11
CA ALA A 71 1.88 -9.28 22.58
C ALA A 71 1.46 -10.75 22.75
N VAL A 72 0.17 -10.99 22.91
CA VAL A 72 -0.42 -12.33 22.79
C VAL A 72 -0.44 -12.72 21.31
N ASP A 73 -1.00 -11.86 20.47
CA ASP A 73 -1.02 -12.03 19.02
C ASP A 73 -0.62 -10.74 18.31
N THR A 74 0.00 -10.88 17.14
CA THR A 74 0.29 -9.76 16.25
C THR A 74 -0.29 -10.05 14.88
N TYR A 75 -1.17 -9.16 14.44
CA TYR A 75 -1.74 -9.13 13.11
C TYR A 75 -0.96 -8.16 12.24
N CYS A 76 -0.91 -8.42 10.94
CA CYS A 76 -0.23 -7.58 10.00
C CYS A 76 -0.87 -7.63 8.61
N ILE A 77 -0.58 -6.61 7.83
CA ILE A 77 -0.78 -6.62 6.38
C ILE A 77 0.58 -6.71 5.69
N GLU A 78 0.76 -7.71 4.84
CA GLU A 78 1.99 -7.90 4.06
C GLU A 78 1.73 -7.55 2.59
N ALA A 79 2.53 -6.64 2.04
CA ALA A 79 2.50 -6.22 0.65
C ALA A 79 3.69 -6.80 -0.12
N MET A 80 3.52 -7.06 -1.42
CA MET A 80 4.61 -7.42 -2.32
C MET A 80 5.01 -6.20 -3.16
N MET A 81 6.29 -5.86 -3.16
CA MET A 81 6.82 -4.76 -3.98
C MET A 81 7.15 -5.24 -5.41
N GLN A 82 7.42 -4.32 -6.34
CA GLN A 82 7.70 -4.66 -7.75
C GLN A 82 8.90 -5.61 -7.94
N ASP A 83 9.87 -5.63 -7.01
CA ASP A 83 11.00 -6.56 -7.00
C ASP A 83 10.66 -7.95 -6.40
N GLY A 84 9.42 -8.15 -5.97
CA GLY A 84 8.91 -9.40 -5.38
C GLY A 84 9.23 -9.56 -3.89
N TRP A 85 9.85 -8.57 -3.24
CA TRP A 85 10.14 -8.66 -1.81
C TRP A 85 8.93 -8.23 -0.96
N ALA A 86 8.82 -8.84 0.22
CA ALA A 86 7.77 -8.53 1.18
C ALA A 86 8.06 -7.25 1.96
N LEU A 87 6.99 -6.49 2.18
CA LEU A 87 6.98 -5.31 3.04
C LEU A 87 5.80 -5.42 4.00
N GLN A 88 6.09 -5.40 5.31
CA GLN A 88 5.04 -5.24 6.31
C GLN A 88 4.50 -3.81 6.20
N ALA A 89 3.26 -3.67 5.72
CA ALA A 89 2.63 -2.39 5.42
C ALA A 89 1.88 -1.80 6.64
N GLY A 90 1.61 -2.62 7.66
CA GLY A 90 0.90 -2.22 8.88
C GLY A 90 0.88 -3.33 9.91
N THR A 91 0.58 -2.98 11.15
CA THR A 91 0.55 -3.92 12.28
C THR A 91 -0.55 -3.56 13.26
N SER A 92 -1.17 -4.58 13.84
CA SER A 92 -2.17 -4.46 14.89
C SER A 92 -1.97 -5.58 15.91
N HIS A 93 -1.89 -5.25 17.19
CA HIS A 93 -1.42 -6.13 18.25
C HIS A 93 -2.52 -6.33 19.28
N PHE A 94 -2.85 -7.59 19.53
CA PHE A 94 -3.57 -7.97 20.73
C PHE A 94 -2.53 -8.17 21.84
N LEU A 95 -2.40 -7.19 22.73
CA LEU A 95 -1.38 -7.19 23.78
C LEU A 95 -1.76 -8.09 24.96
N GLY A 96 -3.04 -8.44 25.07
CA GLY A 96 -3.60 -9.10 26.24
C GLY A 96 -3.44 -8.24 27.48
N GLN A 97 -3.13 -8.86 28.62
CA GLN A 97 -2.91 -8.17 29.89
C GLN A 97 -1.43 -8.00 30.26
N ASN A 98 -0.48 -8.35 29.37
CA ASN A 98 0.96 -8.35 29.71
C ASN A 98 1.45 -6.96 30.13
N PHE A 99 1.09 -5.94 29.35
CA PHE A 99 1.42 -4.55 29.65
C PHE A 99 0.62 -4.03 30.85
N ALA A 100 -0.68 -4.35 30.92
CA ALA A 100 -1.52 -3.95 32.05
C ALA A 100 -0.98 -4.45 33.40
N LYS A 101 -0.46 -5.68 33.45
CA LYS A 101 0.19 -6.24 34.64
C LYS A 101 1.53 -5.57 34.94
N ALA A 102 2.34 -5.29 33.92
CA ALA A 102 3.65 -4.66 34.10
C ALA A 102 3.55 -3.21 34.60
N PHE A 103 2.50 -2.48 34.20
CA PHE A 103 2.28 -1.07 34.54
C PHE A 103 1.15 -0.84 35.56
N ASP A 104 0.63 -1.91 36.16
CA ASP A 104 -0.50 -1.91 37.11
C ASP A 104 -1.73 -1.12 36.63
N VAL A 105 -2.10 -1.29 35.36
CA VAL A 105 -3.27 -0.67 34.76
C VAL A 105 -4.50 -1.53 35.08
N THR A 106 -5.35 -1.03 35.97
CA THR A 106 -6.54 -1.75 36.46
C THR A 106 -7.81 -0.92 36.36
N PHE A 107 -8.95 -1.59 36.37
CA PHE A 107 -10.29 -0.99 36.46
C PHE A 107 -11.15 -1.78 37.46
N GLN A 108 -12.25 -1.18 37.91
CA GLN A 108 -13.26 -1.89 38.70
C GLN A 108 -14.34 -2.42 37.77
N ASN A 109 -14.56 -3.73 37.76
CA ASN A 109 -15.59 -4.37 36.93
C ASN A 109 -17.01 -4.14 37.50
N VAL A 110 -18.03 -4.63 36.80
CA VAL A 110 -19.44 -4.51 37.20
C VAL A 110 -19.77 -5.20 38.54
N ASN A 111 -18.96 -6.18 38.96
CA ASN A 111 -19.09 -6.87 40.25
C ASN A 111 -18.34 -6.16 41.38
N GLY A 112 -17.68 -5.04 41.09
CA GLY A 112 -16.88 -4.29 42.05
C GLY A 112 -15.45 -4.83 42.24
N GLU A 113 -15.04 -5.84 41.47
CA GLU A 113 -13.72 -6.46 41.55
C GLU A 113 -12.70 -5.67 40.73
N ARG A 114 -11.44 -5.66 41.20
CA ARG A 114 -10.35 -5.01 40.47
C ARG A 114 -9.74 -5.98 39.46
N GLU A 115 -9.73 -5.59 38.19
CA GLU A 115 -9.18 -6.38 37.09
C GLU A 115 -8.16 -5.58 36.27
N HIS A 116 -7.26 -6.29 35.58
CA HIS A 116 -6.35 -5.66 34.61
C HIS A 116 -7.03 -5.47 33.26
N VAL A 117 -6.77 -4.34 32.62
CA VAL A 117 -7.32 -4.06 31.28
C VAL A 117 -6.75 -5.00 30.21
N TRP A 118 -7.55 -5.30 29.20
CA TRP A 118 -7.10 -5.95 27.97
C TRP A 118 -6.65 -4.89 26.99
N ALA A 119 -5.38 -4.92 26.58
CA ALA A 119 -4.79 -3.84 25.79
C ALA A 119 -4.62 -4.23 24.32
N THR A 120 -4.68 -3.22 23.44
CA THR A 120 -4.26 -3.33 22.04
C THR A 120 -3.36 -2.18 21.65
N SER A 121 -2.52 -2.39 20.64
CA SER A 121 -1.83 -1.30 19.96
C SER A 121 -1.71 -1.56 18.48
N TRP A 122 -1.64 -0.51 17.68
CA TRP A 122 -1.64 -0.61 16.23
C TRP A 122 -0.92 0.58 15.61
N GLY A 123 -0.31 0.38 14.45
CA GLY A 123 0.45 1.46 13.82
C GLY A 123 0.78 1.25 12.35
N VAL A 124 0.85 2.38 11.65
CA VAL A 124 1.41 2.54 10.31
C VAL A 124 2.31 3.76 10.29
N SER A 125 3.26 3.78 9.35
CA SER A 125 4.21 4.87 9.20
C SER A 125 4.33 5.34 7.75
N THR A 126 5.18 6.33 7.53
CA THR A 126 5.60 6.76 6.18
C THR A 126 6.19 5.65 5.33
N ARG A 127 6.44 4.46 5.88
CA ARG A 127 6.74 3.24 5.12
C ARG A 127 5.70 2.96 4.03
N LEU A 128 4.43 3.33 4.23
CA LEU A 128 3.39 3.23 3.22
C LEU A 128 3.64 4.12 1.99
N ILE A 129 4.33 5.25 2.14
CA ILE A 129 4.76 6.07 0.99
C ILE A 129 5.83 5.32 0.20
N GLY A 130 6.77 4.67 0.90
CA GLY A 130 7.75 3.81 0.24
C GLY A 130 7.10 2.63 -0.49
N ALA A 131 6.09 2.01 0.12
CA ALA A 131 5.29 0.96 -0.49
C ALA A 131 4.61 1.43 -1.78
N LEU A 132 3.96 2.60 -1.73
CA LEU A 132 3.31 3.23 -2.88
C LEU A 132 4.29 3.45 -4.04
N VAL A 133 5.45 4.04 -3.75
CA VAL A 133 6.48 4.33 -4.76
C VAL A 133 6.97 3.03 -5.41
N MET A 134 7.28 2.01 -4.61
CA MET A 134 7.82 0.73 -5.10
C MET A 134 6.77 -0.23 -5.68
N ALA A 135 5.48 0.06 -5.51
CA ALA A 135 4.41 -0.71 -6.12
C ALA A 135 4.09 -0.23 -7.54
N HIS A 136 4.13 1.09 -7.77
CA HIS A 136 3.55 1.70 -8.98
C HIS A 136 4.53 2.41 -9.89
N SER A 137 5.62 2.96 -9.37
CA SER A 137 6.51 3.82 -10.17
C SER A 137 7.18 3.05 -11.30
N ASP A 138 7.60 3.78 -12.34
CA ASP A 138 8.24 3.23 -13.53
C ASP A 138 9.48 4.05 -13.92
N ASP A 139 10.10 3.72 -15.05
CA ASP A 139 11.30 4.39 -15.56
C ASP A 139 11.09 5.89 -15.86
N GLN A 140 9.84 6.35 -15.99
CA GLN A 140 9.49 7.75 -16.23
C GLN A 140 9.26 8.53 -14.92
N GLY A 141 9.24 7.86 -13.76
CA GLY A 141 9.12 8.47 -12.44
C GLY A 141 7.93 7.94 -11.64
N LEU A 142 7.35 8.79 -10.80
CA LEU A 142 6.23 8.40 -9.94
C LEU A 142 5.01 8.04 -10.77
N VAL A 143 4.24 7.07 -10.29
CA VAL A 143 2.87 6.79 -10.75
C VAL A 143 2.00 6.79 -9.50
N LEU A 144 1.14 7.81 -9.37
CA LEU A 144 0.33 8.00 -8.17
C LEU A 144 -1.12 7.58 -8.42
N PRO A 145 -1.73 6.80 -7.51
CA PRO A 145 -3.16 6.57 -7.49
C PRO A 145 -3.92 7.90 -7.34
N PRO A 146 -4.98 8.14 -8.13
CA PRO A 146 -5.76 9.37 -8.06
C PRO A 146 -6.30 9.73 -6.69
N ARG A 147 -6.61 8.75 -5.83
CA ARG A 147 -7.16 9.02 -4.49
C ARG A 147 -6.14 9.70 -3.58
N ILE A 148 -4.83 9.46 -3.74
CA ILE A 148 -3.76 10.04 -2.91
C ILE A 148 -2.90 11.11 -3.63
N ALA A 149 -2.97 11.20 -4.97
CA ALA A 149 -2.16 12.13 -5.75
C ALA A 149 -2.38 13.61 -5.34
N PRO A 150 -1.34 14.38 -4.97
CA PRO A 150 -1.50 15.78 -4.56
C PRO A 150 -2.11 16.67 -5.65
N VAL A 151 -1.78 16.39 -6.90
CA VAL A 151 -2.43 16.93 -8.11
C VAL A 151 -2.95 15.74 -8.89
N GLN A 152 -4.26 15.69 -9.13
CA GLN A 152 -4.93 14.64 -9.90
C GLN A 152 -4.92 14.97 -11.40
N VAL A 153 -5.15 16.25 -11.71
CA VAL A 153 -5.25 16.75 -13.08
C VAL A 153 -4.34 17.95 -13.25
N VAL A 154 -3.47 17.93 -14.25
CA VAL A 154 -2.73 19.12 -14.69
C VAL A 154 -3.25 19.61 -16.04
N ILE A 155 -3.57 20.90 -16.14
CA ILE A 155 -3.98 21.56 -17.38
C ILE A 155 -2.80 22.34 -17.93
N ILE A 156 -2.44 22.09 -19.18
CA ILE A 156 -1.29 22.71 -19.85
C ILE A 156 -1.77 23.45 -21.11
N PRO A 157 -1.78 24.79 -21.10
CA PRO A 157 -2.06 25.57 -22.30
C PRO A 157 -0.95 25.42 -23.35
N VAL A 158 -1.35 25.31 -24.61
CA VAL A 158 -0.48 25.19 -25.78
C VAL A 158 -0.87 26.24 -26.83
N TYR A 159 -0.18 27.38 -26.81
CA TYR A 159 -0.43 28.49 -27.74
C TYR A 159 0.86 29.05 -28.33
N LYS A 160 0.71 29.89 -29.36
CA LYS A 160 1.77 30.75 -29.91
C LYS A 160 1.20 32.13 -30.16
N GLY A 161 1.97 33.18 -29.85
CA GLY A 161 1.59 34.57 -30.15
C GLY A 161 0.20 34.93 -29.64
N ASP A 162 -0.66 35.38 -30.56
CA ASP A 162 -1.96 35.99 -30.26
C ASP A 162 -3.03 34.98 -29.82
N ASP A 163 -2.81 33.67 -30.00
CA ASP A 163 -3.75 32.61 -29.56
C ASP A 163 -3.87 32.51 -28.03
N LYS A 164 -2.96 33.15 -27.28
CA LYS A 164 -2.86 33.02 -25.82
C LYS A 164 -4.17 33.37 -25.12
N ALA A 165 -4.80 34.49 -25.47
CA ALA A 165 -6.01 34.95 -24.78
C ALA A 165 -7.15 33.93 -24.89
N VAL A 166 -7.41 33.45 -26.10
CA VAL A 166 -8.48 32.47 -26.39
C VAL A 166 -8.22 31.13 -25.67
N VAL A 167 -6.97 30.67 -25.65
CA VAL A 167 -6.61 29.42 -24.95
C VAL A 167 -6.73 29.57 -23.45
N MET A 168 -6.27 30.68 -22.88
CA MET A 168 -6.33 30.90 -21.42
C MET A 168 -7.77 31.06 -20.93
N GLU A 169 -8.65 31.69 -21.69
CA GLU A 169 -10.08 31.75 -21.36
C GLU A 169 -10.70 30.35 -21.24
N ALA A 170 -10.40 29.46 -22.19
CA ALA A 170 -10.86 28.07 -22.15
C ALA A 170 -10.23 27.27 -20.98
N VAL A 171 -8.95 27.51 -20.68
CA VAL A 171 -8.26 26.91 -19.52
C VAL A 171 -8.91 27.34 -18.21
N ASP A 172 -9.20 28.61 -18.03
CA ASP A 172 -9.81 29.15 -16.81
C ASP A 172 -11.23 28.60 -16.62
N ALA A 173 -12.00 28.52 -17.70
CA ALA A 173 -13.33 27.90 -17.69
C ALA A 173 -13.25 26.42 -17.30
N LEU A 174 -12.36 25.64 -17.91
CA LEU A 174 -12.20 24.22 -17.60
C LEU A 174 -11.70 24.01 -16.16
N PHE A 175 -10.74 24.83 -15.71
CA PHE A 175 -10.26 24.81 -14.33
C PHE A 175 -11.40 25.09 -13.35
N ALA A 176 -12.25 26.08 -13.63
CA ALA A 176 -13.41 26.39 -12.80
C ALA A 176 -14.40 25.22 -12.70
N THR A 177 -14.64 24.51 -13.82
CA THR A 177 -15.47 23.30 -13.86
C THR A 177 -14.89 22.18 -13.01
N LEU A 178 -13.58 21.95 -13.07
CA LEU A 178 -12.97 20.76 -12.45
C LEU A 178 -12.54 20.97 -10.98
N LYS A 179 -12.14 22.18 -10.57
CA LYS A 179 -11.53 22.44 -9.25
C LYS A 179 -12.45 22.16 -8.05
N GLY A 180 -13.77 22.14 -8.24
CA GLY A 180 -14.73 21.85 -7.18
C GLY A 180 -14.75 20.38 -6.76
N ARG A 181 -14.29 19.49 -7.65
CA ARG A 181 -14.33 18.03 -7.45
C ARG A 181 -12.95 17.38 -7.45
N PHE A 182 -11.98 17.99 -8.12
CA PHE A 182 -10.64 17.42 -8.31
C PHE A 182 -9.54 18.37 -7.85
N ARG A 183 -8.39 17.80 -7.49
CA ARG A 183 -7.16 18.55 -7.22
C ARG A 183 -6.49 18.92 -8.54
N VAL A 184 -6.85 20.07 -9.08
CA VAL A 184 -6.40 20.54 -10.41
C VAL A 184 -5.30 21.58 -10.29
N LYS A 185 -4.30 21.52 -11.18
CA LYS A 185 -3.27 22.53 -11.34
C LYS A 185 -3.21 23.03 -12.79
N VAL A 186 -3.17 24.33 -13.01
CA VAL A 186 -2.80 24.92 -14.30
C VAL A 186 -1.29 25.18 -14.31
N ASP A 187 -0.62 24.79 -15.39
CA ASP A 187 0.79 25.09 -15.64
C ASP A 187 0.96 26.04 -16.84
N ASP A 188 0.81 27.32 -16.55
CA ASP A 188 0.88 28.46 -17.47
C ASP A 188 2.28 29.09 -17.57
N ARG A 189 3.31 28.45 -16.99
CA ARG A 189 4.69 28.96 -17.02
C ARG A 189 5.17 29.19 -18.46
N ASP A 190 5.31 30.45 -18.87
CA ASP A 190 5.69 30.82 -20.25
C ASP A 190 7.16 30.53 -20.58
N ASN A 191 8.02 30.40 -19.56
CA ASN A 191 9.45 30.14 -19.72
C ASN A 191 9.78 28.67 -20.06
N LEU A 192 8.79 27.79 -20.09
CA LEU A 192 8.95 26.36 -20.37
C LEU A 192 8.18 25.93 -21.61
N ARG A 193 8.84 25.16 -22.49
CA ARG A 193 8.18 24.52 -23.63
C ARG A 193 7.20 23.45 -23.12
N PRO A 194 6.06 23.22 -23.80
CA PRO A 194 5.08 22.21 -23.38
C PRO A 194 5.69 20.83 -23.08
N GLY A 195 6.59 20.34 -23.93
CA GLY A 195 7.27 19.05 -23.70
C GLY A 195 8.07 18.98 -22.39
N ALA A 196 8.67 20.08 -21.94
CA ALA A 196 9.37 20.11 -20.65
C ALA A 196 8.37 20.04 -19.48
N LYS A 197 7.22 20.70 -19.60
CA LYS A 197 6.12 20.59 -18.63
C LYS A 197 5.58 19.16 -18.59
N TYR A 198 5.41 18.53 -19.75
CA TYR A 198 4.91 17.15 -19.86
C TYR A 198 5.80 16.20 -19.06
N PHE A 199 7.11 16.26 -19.30
CA PHE A 199 8.10 15.46 -18.59
C PHE A 199 8.08 15.72 -17.08
N GLU A 200 8.03 16.99 -16.64
CA GLU A 200 7.99 17.32 -15.20
C GLU A 200 6.77 16.71 -14.50
N TRP A 201 5.58 16.81 -15.11
CA TRP A 201 4.34 16.30 -14.51
C TRP A 201 4.21 14.79 -14.59
N GLU A 202 4.76 14.17 -15.64
CA GLU A 202 4.90 12.72 -15.73
C GLU A 202 5.84 12.20 -14.63
N GLN A 203 7.00 12.83 -14.44
CA GLN A 203 7.95 12.46 -13.39
C GLN A 203 7.36 12.59 -11.98
N LYS A 204 6.52 13.61 -11.75
CA LYS A 204 5.77 13.82 -10.50
C LYS A 204 4.59 12.88 -10.32
N GLY A 205 4.23 12.10 -11.34
CA GLY A 205 3.17 11.11 -11.28
C GLY A 205 1.75 11.66 -11.25
N VAL A 206 1.51 12.84 -11.85
CA VAL A 206 0.14 13.38 -11.97
C VAL A 206 -0.70 12.45 -12.84
N PRO A 207 -1.80 11.87 -12.32
CA PRO A 207 -2.55 10.83 -13.02
C PRO A 207 -3.05 11.21 -14.41
N LEU A 208 -3.52 12.45 -14.58
CA LEU A 208 -4.11 12.93 -15.82
C LEU A 208 -3.56 14.29 -16.23
N ARG A 209 -3.06 14.39 -17.46
CA ARG A 209 -2.73 15.66 -18.09
C ARG A 209 -3.78 16.02 -19.12
N LEU A 210 -4.24 17.27 -19.09
CA LEU A 210 -5.07 17.90 -20.11
C LEU A 210 -4.25 18.94 -20.86
N GLU A 211 -4.30 18.88 -22.19
CA GLU A 211 -3.63 19.80 -23.11
C GLU A 211 -4.71 20.59 -23.84
N ILE A 212 -4.56 21.92 -23.91
CA ILE A 212 -5.53 22.80 -24.60
C ILE A 212 -4.77 23.73 -25.54
N GLY A 213 -4.97 23.56 -26.84
CA GLY A 213 -4.52 24.50 -27.86
C GLY A 213 -5.66 25.14 -28.65
N PRO A 214 -5.36 26.10 -29.54
CA PRO A 214 -6.39 26.86 -30.27
C PRO A 214 -7.31 25.97 -31.12
N ARG A 215 -6.77 24.88 -31.68
CA ARG A 215 -7.55 23.88 -32.44
C ARG A 215 -8.53 23.10 -31.57
N ASP A 216 -8.19 22.90 -30.30
CA ASP A 216 -9.00 22.14 -29.36
C ASP A 216 -10.13 23.02 -28.81
N VAL A 217 -9.82 24.30 -28.55
CA VAL A 217 -10.84 25.33 -28.23
C VAL A 217 -11.87 25.45 -29.34
N ALA A 218 -11.44 25.53 -30.61
CA ALA A 218 -12.36 25.59 -31.75
C ALA A 218 -13.28 24.36 -31.89
N LYS A 219 -12.88 23.22 -31.29
CA LYS A 219 -13.66 21.97 -31.26
C LYS A 219 -14.41 21.76 -29.94
N GLY A 220 -14.30 22.68 -28.98
CA GLY A 220 -14.94 22.57 -27.67
C GLY A 220 -14.41 21.41 -26.82
N GLN A 221 -13.12 21.11 -26.88
CA GLN A 221 -12.51 19.97 -26.19
C GLN A 221 -11.08 20.25 -25.68
N ALA A 222 -10.59 19.40 -24.79
CA ALA A 222 -9.17 19.24 -24.44
C ALA A 222 -8.66 17.87 -24.93
N PHE A 223 -7.34 17.70 -25.03
CA PHE A 223 -6.74 16.37 -25.18
C PHE A 223 -6.17 15.87 -23.86
N ALA A 224 -6.53 14.65 -23.48
CA ALA A 224 -6.08 14.00 -22.26
C ALA A 224 -5.00 12.96 -22.53
N LYS A 225 -4.08 12.81 -21.57
CA LYS A 225 -3.07 11.73 -21.51
C LYS A 225 -3.01 11.20 -20.09
N ARG A 226 -3.16 9.88 -19.92
CA ARG A 226 -3.00 9.20 -18.62
C ARG A 226 -1.51 9.01 -18.31
N ARG A 227 -1.15 9.09 -17.03
CA ARG A 227 0.20 8.77 -16.55
C ARG A 227 0.57 7.31 -16.74
N THR A 228 -0.42 6.42 -16.65
CA THR A 228 -0.26 4.97 -16.81
C THR A 228 -0.05 4.51 -18.26
N GLY A 229 -0.05 5.44 -19.23
CA GLY A 229 0.19 5.14 -20.64
C GLY A 229 -1.07 5.24 -21.53
N GLY A 230 -1.05 4.54 -22.67
CA GLY A 230 -2.14 4.56 -23.67
C GLY A 230 -2.15 5.78 -24.60
N ASP A 231 -3.04 5.79 -25.59
CA ASP A 231 -3.13 6.90 -26.54
C ASP A 231 -3.78 8.16 -25.94
N LYS A 232 -3.52 9.32 -26.56
CA LYS A 232 -4.24 10.55 -26.22
C LYS A 232 -5.69 10.43 -26.67
N PHE A 233 -6.61 10.99 -25.90
CA PHE A 233 -8.03 10.99 -26.21
C PHE A 233 -8.64 12.37 -25.98
N ALA A 234 -9.73 12.67 -26.70
CA ALA A 234 -10.43 13.94 -26.57
C ALA A 234 -11.36 13.94 -25.34
N VAL A 235 -11.43 15.08 -24.65
CA VAL A 235 -12.34 15.34 -23.53
C VAL A 235 -13.16 16.58 -23.88
N PRO A 236 -14.43 16.43 -24.29
CA PRO A 236 -15.31 17.56 -24.56
C PRO A 236 -15.51 18.42 -23.31
N PHE A 237 -15.49 19.75 -23.43
CA PHE A 237 -15.64 20.65 -22.29
C PHE A 237 -16.99 20.47 -21.58
N ALA A 238 -18.05 20.21 -22.35
CA ALA A 238 -19.41 20.02 -21.84
C ALA A 238 -19.55 18.80 -20.91
N SER A 239 -18.72 17.78 -21.09
CA SER A 239 -18.74 16.54 -20.31
C SER A 239 -17.45 16.32 -19.51
N ALA A 240 -16.61 17.35 -19.39
CA ALA A 240 -15.26 17.20 -18.87
C ALA A 240 -15.23 16.67 -17.44
N GLU A 241 -16.12 17.14 -16.56
CA GLU A 241 -16.16 16.68 -15.17
C GLU A 241 -16.47 15.18 -15.07
N ALA A 242 -17.48 14.70 -15.81
CA ALA A 242 -17.88 13.30 -15.81
C ALA A 242 -16.78 12.40 -16.40
N VAL A 243 -16.20 12.79 -17.54
CA VAL A 243 -15.12 12.03 -18.20
C VAL A 243 -13.87 11.99 -17.32
N VAL A 244 -13.50 13.10 -16.68
CA VAL A 244 -12.35 13.14 -15.76
C VAL A 244 -12.61 12.24 -14.54
N ALA A 245 -13.82 12.23 -13.99
CA ALA A 245 -14.18 11.34 -12.89
C ALA A 245 -13.98 9.87 -13.28
N GLU A 246 -14.56 9.46 -14.42
CA GLU A 246 -14.46 8.08 -14.94
C GLU A 246 -13.01 7.68 -15.20
N VAL A 247 -12.22 8.58 -15.80
CA VAL A 247 -10.80 8.30 -16.08
C VAL A 247 -9.98 8.14 -14.80
N LEU A 248 -10.19 8.98 -13.80
CA LEU A 248 -9.46 8.88 -12.53
C LEU A 248 -9.88 7.62 -11.76
N GLU A 249 -11.16 7.25 -11.74
CA GLU A 249 -11.57 5.99 -11.10
C GLU A 249 -10.97 4.79 -11.83
N GLY A 250 -11.04 4.77 -13.16
CA GLY A 250 -10.44 3.70 -13.97
C GLY A 250 -8.92 3.59 -13.80
N ILE A 251 -8.19 4.69 -13.57
CA ILE A 251 -6.75 4.63 -13.24
C ILE A 251 -6.54 3.99 -11.86
N GLN A 252 -7.36 4.32 -10.86
CA GLN A 252 -7.26 3.74 -9.52
C GLN A 252 -7.46 2.22 -9.56
N GLU A 253 -8.52 1.77 -10.22
CA GLU A 253 -8.84 0.35 -10.41
C GLU A 253 -7.73 -0.38 -11.17
N GLN A 254 -7.27 0.18 -12.30
CA GLN A 254 -6.20 -0.41 -13.11
C GLN A 254 -4.89 -0.61 -12.33
N LEU A 255 -4.53 0.35 -11.46
CA LEU A 255 -3.33 0.23 -10.63
C LEU A 255 -3.46 -0.91 -9.63
N LEU A 256 -4.61 -1.03 -8.95
CA LEU A 256 -4.85 -2.08 -7.98
C LEU A 256 -4.91 -3.46 -8.66
N ASP A 257 -5.59 -3.57 -9.79
CA ASP A 257 -5.72 -4.81 -10.56
C ASP A 257 -4.36 -5.28 -11.08
N ALA A 258 -3.57 -4.37 -11.66
CA ALA A 258 -2.23 -4.69 -12.16
C ALA A 258 -1.30 -5.14 -11.03
N ALA A 259 -1.31 -4.44 -9.89
CA ALA A 259 -0.51 -4.83 -8.73
C ALA A 259 -0.98 -6.17 -8.14
N THR A 260 -2.29 -6.43 -8.12
CA THR A 260 -2.88 -7.69 -7.64
C THR A 260 -2.47 -8.85 -8.54
N ALA A 261 -2.63 -8.70 -9.85
CA ALA A 261 -2.21 -9.69 -10.83
C ALA A 261 -0.70 -9.98 -10.75
N ALA A 262 0.12 -8.94 -10.55
CA ALA A 262 1.57 -9.09 -10.39
C ALA A 262 1.94 -9.86 -9.10
N ARG A 263 1.28 -9.56 -7.98
CA ARG A 263 1.44 -10.29 -6.71
C ARG A 263 1.07 -11.77 -6.88
N ASP A 264 -0.08 -12.03 -7.50
CA ASP A 264 -0.61 -13.38 -7.64
C ASP A 264 0.25 -14.22 -8.59
N ALA A 265 0.71 -13.63 -9.70
CA ALA A 265 1.65 -14.29 -10.62
C ALA A 265 3.01 -14.62 -10.00
N ARG A 266 3.40 -13.91 -8.94
CA ARG A 266 4.64 -14.14 -8.16
C ARG A 266 4.38 -14.77 -6.80
N THR A 267 3.19 -15.34 -6.60
CA THR A 267 2.91 -16.18 -5.43
C THR A 267 3.04 -17.63 -5.85
N HIS A 268 3.98 -18.34 -5.23
CA HIS A 268 4.37 -19.68 -5.61
C HIS A 268 3.98 -20.69 -4.54
N ASP A 269 3.36 -21.79 -4.93
CA ASP A 269 3.14 -22.92 -4.03
C ASP A 269 4.41 -23.74 -3.89
N VAL A 270 4.78 -24.01 -2.64
CA VAL A 270 5.95 -24.83 -2.32
C VAL A 270 5.54 -26.28 -2.24
N THR A 271 6.21 -27.14 -3.01
CA THR A 271 5.98 -28.60 -2.99
C THR A 271 7.16 -29.40 -2.43
N SER A 272 8.36 -28.81 -2.35
CA SER A 272 9.52 -29.38 -1.66
C SER A 272 10.46 -28.29 -1.15
N TYR A 273 11.27 -28.60 -0.13
CA TYR A 273 12.23 -27.64 0.41
C TYR A 273 13.35 -27.29 -0.58
N GLU A 274 13.80 -28.24 -1.39
CA GLU A 274 14.83 -27.99 -2.41
C GLU A 274 14.33 -27.06 -3.51
N GLN A 275 13.08 -27.25 -3.97
CA GLN A 275 12.44 -26.30 -4.90
C GLN A 275 12.36 -24.91 -4.28
N PHE A 276 11.93 -24.80 -3.01
CA PHE A 276 11.83 -23.51 -2.32
C PHE A 276 13.19 -22.78 -2.25
N LYS A 277 14.27 -23.49 -1.92
CA LYS A 277 15.64 -22.93 -1.92
C LYS A 277 16.06 -22.45 -3.31
N ALA A 278 15.84 -23.26 -4.34
CA ALA A 278 16.19 -22.92 -5.72
C ALA A 278 15.37 -21.73 -6.25
N ASP A 279 14.07 -21.69 -5.94
CA ASP A 279 13.19 -20.60 -6.33
C ASP A 279 13.60 -19.30 -5.64
N LEU A 280 13.99 -19.31 -4.36
CA LEU A 280 14.45 -18.09 -3.67
C LEU A 280 15.73 -17.47 -4.26
N VAL A 281 16.50 -18.25 -5.01
CA VAL A 281 17.70 -17.76 -5.72
C VAL A 281 17.34 -17.23 -7.10
N SER A 282 16.46 -17.92 -7.82
CA SER A 282 16.16 -17.66 -9.24
C SER A 282 14.93 -16.78 -9.47
N LYS A 283 14.04 -16.68 -8.48
CA LYS A 283 12.77 -15.96 -8.51
C LYS A 283 12.63 -15.11 -7.25
N SER A 284 11.71 -14.16 -7.31
CA SER A 284 11.27 -13.38 -6.16
C SER A 284 9.76 -13.43 -6.07
N GLY A 285 9.23 -13.21 -4.87
CA GLY A 285 7.81 -13.26 -4.63
C GLY A 285 7.46 -13.86 -3.27
N PHE A 286 6.20 -14.25 -3.17
CA PHE A 286 5.64 -14.92 -2.01
C PHE A 286 5.66 -16.41 -2.23
N TYR A 287 5.89 -17.15 -1.16
CA TYR A 287 5.91 -18.60 -1.16
C TYR A 287 4.88 -19.11 -0.18
N ARG A 288 3.82 -19.69 -0.71
CA ARG A 288 2.74 -20.26 0.07
C ARG A 288 3.09 -21.70 0.43
N VAL A 289 3.15 -21.97 1.73
CA VAL A 289 3.61 -23.24 2.29
C VAL A 289 2.50 -23.81 3.18
N PRO A 290 2.07 -25.07 3.00
CA PRO A 290 1.31 -25.75 4.04
C PRO A 290 2.30 -26.01 5.18
N TRP A 291 2.21 -25.22 6.24
CA TRP A 291 3.19 -25.11 7.30
C TRP A 291 2.85 -26.02 8.47
N GLY A 292 3.83 -26.83 8.87
CA GLY A 292 3.76 -27.77 9.99
C GLY A 292 4.92 -27.58 10.98
N GLY A 293 5.69 -26.50 10.84
CA GLY A 293 6.90 -26.26 11.63
C GLY A 293 6.68 -25.41 12.86
N ASP A 294 7.68 -25.42 13.74
CA ASP A 294 7.76 -24.63 14.97
C ASP A 294 8.82 -23.50 14.85
N ASP A 295 9.10 -22.81 15.96
CA ASP A 295 10.06 -21.71 16.02
C ASP A 295 11.50 -22.12 15.61
N ALA A 296 11.87 -23.39 15.84
CA ALA A 296 13.17 -23.91 15.45
C ALA A 296 13.23 -24.19 13.95
N ASP A 297 12.15 -24.75 13.38
CA ASP A 297 12.01 -24.90 11.93
C ASP A 297 12.03 -23.55 11.21
N GLU A 298 11.31 -22.54 11.73
CA GLU A 298 11.31 -21.19 11.15
C GLU A 298 12.72 -20.56 11.20
N GLY A 299 13.41 -20.72 12.32
CA GLY A 299 14.81 -20.27 12.47
C GLY A 299 15.73 -20.93 11.45
N ARG A 300 15.62 -22.24 11.27
CA ARG A 300 16.39 -23.00 10.28
C ARG A 300 16.15 -22.52 8.85
N VAL A 301 14.88 -22.28 8.47
CA VAL A 301 14.54 -21.73 7.15
C VAL A 301 15.19 -20.37 6.94
N LYS A 302 15.15 -19.49 7.94
CA LYS A 302 15.78 -18.17 7.88
C LYS A 302 17.29 -18.26 7.70
N ASP A 303 17.95 -19.11 8.46
CA ASP A 303 19.41 -19.25 8.42
C ASP A 303 19.89 -19.84 7.08
N GLU A 304 19.16 -20.82 6.55
CA GLU A 304 19.52 -21.49 5.29
C GLU A 304 19.17 -20.67 4.04
N THR A 305 18.13 -19.83 4.09
CA THR A 305 17.54 -19.23 2.87
C THR A 305 17.40 -17.71 2.89
N ARG A 306 17.53 -17.10 4.07
CA ARG A 306 17.19 -15.70 4.38
C ARG A 306 15.71 -15.33 4.21
N ALA A 307 14.84 -16.26 3.82
CA ALA A 307 13.40 -16.03 3.83
C ALA A 307 12.87 -16.13 5.26
N THR A 308 11.84 -15.36 5.56
CA THR A 308 11.15 -15.36 6.87
C THR A 308 9.68 -15.66 6.67
N LEU A 309 9.03 -16.23 7.69
CA LEU A 309 7.58 -16.36 7.72
C LEU A 309 7.00 -14.96 7.86
N ARG A 310 6.34 -14.48 6.81
CA ARG A 310 5.81 -13.12 6.73
C ARG A 310 4.49 -13.00 7.48
N CYS A 311 3.57 -13.91 7.19
CA CYS A 311 2.33 -14.05 7.93
C CYS A 311 1.70 -15.42 7.70
N ILE A 312 0.82 -15.79 8.62
CA ILE A 312 -0.20 -16.84 8.47
C ILE A 312 -1.47 -16.12 8.02
N PRO A 313 -1.93 -16.28 6.77
CA PRO A 313 -3.13 -15.61 6.28
C PRO A 313 -4.36 -15.90 7.16
N LEU A 314 -5.21 -14.89 7.37
CA LEU A 314 -6.44 -15.08 8.15
C LEU A 314 -7.43 -15.98 7.41
N GLU A 315 -7.62 -15.69 6.11
CA GLU A 315 -8.43 -16.49 5.21
C GLU A 315 -7.52 -17.43 4.43
N GLN A 316 -7.75 -18.73 4.60
CA GLN A 316 -6.93 -19.77 4.00
C GLN A 316 -7.75 -21.06 3.83
N PRO A 317 -7.47 -21.87 2.79
CA PRO A 317 -8.15 -23.14 2.62
C PRO A 317 -7.71 -24.16 3.68
N SER A 318 -8.48 -25.25 3.81
CA SER A 318 -8.09 -26.36 4.70
C SER A 318 -6.71 -26.90 4.36
N VAL A 319 -5.96 -27.27 5.39
CA VAL A 319 -4.68 -28.00 5.29
C VAL A 319 -4.82 -29.48 5.63
N GLU A 320 -6.05 -29.95 5.81
CA GLU A 320 -6.30 -31.34 6.18
C GLU A 320 -5.67 -32.32 5.17
N GLY A 321 -4.92 -33.28 5.70
CA GLY A 321 -4.19 -34.27 4.90
C GLY A 321 -2.92 -33.75 4.21
N LEU A 322 -2.58 -32.46 4.34
CA LEU A 322 -1.34 -31.92 3.78
C LEU A 322 -0.14 -32.14 4.72
N THR A 323 0.99 -32.45 4.11
CA THR A 323 2.29 -32.54 4.80
C THR A 323 3.13 -31.32 4.45
N CYS A 324 3.81 -30.76 5.44
CA CYS A 324 4.68 -29.62 5.23
C CYS A 324 5.89 -30.00 4.37
N PRO A 325 6.08 -29.40 3.18
CA PRO A 325 7.15 -29.76 2.25
C PRO A 325 8.55 -29.35 2.76
N ILE A 326 8.62 -28.53 3.81
CA ILE A 326 9.87 -28.02 4.41
C ILE A 326 10.32 -28.87 5.61
N THR A 327 9.37 -29.37 6.40
CA THR A 327 9.66 -30.07 7.66
C THR A 327 9.30 -31.56 7.63
N GLY A 328 8.46 -32.00 6.68
CA GLY A 328 7.90 -33.34 6.64
C GLY A 328 6.82 -33.61 7.70
N LYS A 329 6.51 -32.64 8.57
CA LYS A 329 5.47 -32.74 9.61
C LYS A 329 4.08 -32.50 9.01
N PRO A 330 2.98 -32.99 9.63
CA PRO A 330 1.63 -32.60 9.26
C PRO A 330 1.44 -31.08 9.29
N ALA A 331 0.82 -30.52 8.24
CA ALA A 331 0.54 -29.09 8.19
C ALA A 331 -0.67 -28.75 9.07
N HIS A 332 -0.60 -27.63 9.78
CA HIS A 332 -1.69 -27.13 10.63
C HIS A 332 -2.20 -25.74 10.19
N GLN A 333 -1.50 -25.08 9.26
CA GLN A 333 -1.91 -23.82 8.67
C GLN A 333 -1.12 -23.54 7.39
N TRP A 334 -1.62 -22.67 6.52
CA TRP A 334 -0.87 -22.03 5.45
C TRP A 334 -0.05 -20.87 5.99
N ALA A 335 1.16 -20.71 5.47
CA ALA A 335 2.04 -19.60 5.78
C ALA A 335 2.61 -19.00 4.49
N ILE A 336 2.83 -17.69 4.50
CA ILE A 336 3.52 -16.96 3.44
C ILE A 336 4.97 -16.73 3.88
N PHE A 337 5.91 -17.27 3.13
CA PHE A 337 7.34 -16.99 3.26
C PHE A 337 7.80 -16.04 2.17
N ALA A 338 8.78 -15.19 2.47
CA ALA A 338 9.41 -14.33 1.48
C ALA A 338 10.74 -13.78 1.98
N ARG A 339 11.55 -13.25 1.06
CA ARG A 339 12.56 -12.23 1.39
C ARG A 339 11.87 -10.90 1.69
N ALA A 340 12.42 -10.12 2.61
CA ALA A 340 11.77 -8.91 3.12
C ALA A 340 12.76 -7.74 3.33
N TYR A 341 12.20 -6.54 3.41
CA TYR A 341 12.88 -5.25 3.62
C TYR A 341 13.19 -4.87 5.08
#